data_AF-A0A0D8XIR2-F1
#
_entry.id   AF-A0A0D8XIR2-F1
#
_cell.length_a   1.000
_cell.length_b   1.000
_cell.length_c   1.000
_cell.angle_alpha   90.00
_cell.angle_beta   90.00
_cell.angle_gamma   90.00
#
_symmetry.space_group_name_H-M   'P 1'
#
loop_
_entity.id
_entity.type
_entity.pdbx_description
1 polymer ?
#
loop_
_entity_poly.entity_id
_entity_poly.type
_entity_poly.pdbx_seq_one_letter_code
_entity_poly.pdbx_strand_id
1 'polypeptide(L)'
;MKVSNLSINVLIIYHILEYKSPDLEILSFDLAVQRLIDIGYPEEIRKFKYDPIFPVRGLWFDYSYGNLLKVDGFGNILVGMHGFKFLKAAEIEEIYPNRYLQLSESRVFVLNTLFNLPETHLLAYLIDFFDNHPEYTPLEDKTGLRGGDVLMSYKSIFYDCRSALDWVHLESNMKEIILENMEKYVMPDDRAPLLLRQLREAGRQTFLLTNSDYGYTDVINFDFILGTLLPN
;
A
#
# COMPACT_ATOMS: atom_id res chain seq x y z
N MET A 1 -20.46 14.71 29.30
CA MET A 1 -20.21 13.26 29.43
C MET A 1 -18.86 13.10 30.12
N LYS A 2 -18.80 12.61 31.37
CA LYS A 2 -17.53 12.44 32.09
C LYS A 2 -16.82 11.18 31.55
N VAL A 3 -15.61 11.33 31.04
CA VAL A 3 -14.71 10.25 30.56
C VAL A 3 -14.10 9.51 31.78
N SER A 4 -14.88 9.25 32.82
CA SER A 4 -14.33 8.75 34.09
C SER A 4 -14.06 7.25 34.10
N ASN A 5 -14.70 6.46 33.23
CA ASN A 5 -14.65 5.00 33.27
C ASN A 5 -13.95 4.33 32.08
N LEU A 6 -13.25 5.09 31.22
CA LEU A 6 -12.48 4.51 30.13
C LEU A 6 -11.06 4.21 30.63
N SER A 7 -10.76 2.95 30.92
CA SER A 7 -9.38 2.45 31.08
C SER A 7 -8.75 2.39 29.68
N ILE A 8 -8.42 3.56 29.12
CA ILE A 8 -7.77 3.64 27.82
C ILE A 8 -6.30 3.31 28.03
N ASN A 9 -5.94 2.13 27.58
CA ASN A 9 -4.58 1.72 27.30
C ASN A 9 -4.33 2.08 25.81
N VAL A 10 -3.57 3.16 25.54
CA VAL A 10 -3.40 3.67 24.17
C VAL A 10 -2.38 2.83 23.41
N LEU A 11 -2.77 2.28 22.26
CA LEU A 11 -1.90 1.64 21.26
C LEU A 11 -1.43 2.72 20.27
N ILE A 12 -0.13 3.00 20.27
CA ILE A 12 0.46 4.12 19.53
C ILE A 12 1.31 3.55 18.39
N ILE A 13 0.87 3.63 17.14
CA ILE A 13 1.83 3.59 16.00
C ILE A 13 1.29 4.44 14.87
N TYR A 14 0.09 4.10 14.41
CA TYR A 14 -0.53 4.76 13.26
C TYR A 14 -1.25 6.05 13.62
N HIS A 15 -1.53 6.29 14.90
CA HIS A 15 -2.29 7.45 15.33
C HIS A 15 -1.44 8.68 15.65
N ILE A 16 -0.12 8.52 15.80
CA ILE A 16 0.78 9.62 16.19
C ILE A 16 1.74 10.02 15.05
N LEU A 17 2.04 9.09 14.13
CA LEU A 17 2.89 9.34 12.99
C LEU A 17 2.06 9.29 11.72
N GLU A 18 1.82 10.46 11.13
CA GLU A 18 1.16 10.61 9.84
C GLU A 18 2.20 10.99 8.79
N TYR A 19 2.28 10.24 7.70
CA TYR A 19 3.17 10.57 6.60
C TYR A 19 2.49 11.55 5.63
N LYS A 20 3.29 12.42 5.00
CA LYS A 20 2.80 13.36 4.01
C LYS A 20 2.51 12.65 2.69
N SER A 21 1.29 12.85 2.20
CA SER A 21 0.85 12.41 0.88
C SER A 21 0.94 13.59 -0.11
N PRO A 22 1.45 13.40 -1.35
CA PRO A 22 1.82 12.11 -1.96
C PRO A 22 3.31 11.76 -1.85
N ASP A 23 4.11 12.50 -1.07
CA ASP A 23 5.57 12.39 -1.06
C ASP A 23 6.06 10.99 -0.68
N LEU A 24 5.48 10.35 0.34
CA LEU A 24 5.84 9.00 0.74
C LEU A 24 5.47 7.98 -0.33
N GLU A 25 4.27 8.10 -0.89
CA GLU A 25 3.77 7.19 -1.92
C GLU A 25 4.64 7.24 -3.17
N ILE A 26 5.06 8.44 -3.59
CA ILE A 26 5.98 8.63 -4.71
C ILE A 26 7.33 7.95 -4.42
N LEU A 27 7.92 8.16 -3.24
CA LEU A 27 9.18 7.53 -2.87
C LEU A 27 9.09 6.00 -2.90
N SER A 28 8.04 5.45 -2.28
CA SER A 28 7.80 4.01 -2.25
C SER A 28 7.60 3.42 -3.65
N PHE A 29 6.83 4.12 -4.49
CA PHE A 29 6.58 3.72 -5.88
C PHE A 29 7.86 3.70 -6.70
N ASP A 30 8.67 4.77 -6.66
CA ASP A 30 9.89 4.89 -7.45
C ASP A 30 10.92 3.83 -7.05
N LEU A 31 11.08 3.56 -5.75
CA LEU A 31 11.96 2.50 -5.25
C LEU A 31 11.45 1.10 -5.65
N ALA A 32 10.14 0.88 -5.65
CA ALA A 32 9.55 -0.40 -6.08
C ALA A 32 9.74 -0.64 -7.58
N VAL A 33 9.57 0.40 -8.42
CA VAL A 33 9.84 0.33 -9.86
C VAL A 33 11.30 -0.03 -10.10
N GLN A 34 12.24 0.62 -9.41
CA GLN A 34 13.65 0.29 -9.50
C GLN A 34 13.91 -1.17 -9.10
N ARG A 35 13.31 -1.63 -7.99
CA ARG A 35 13.46 -3.00 -7.52
C ARG A 35 12.93 -4.03 -8.53
N LEU A 36 11.81 -3.77 -9.18
CA LEU A 36 11.26 -4.64 -10.23
C LEU A 36 12.22 -4.75 -11.42
N ILE A 37 12.82 -3.63 -11.84
CA ILE A 37 13.83 -3.61 -12.90
C ILE A 37 15.05 -4.45 -12.49
N ASP A 38 15.53 -4.29 -11.25
CA ASP A 38 16.70 -5.02 -10.74
C ASP A 38 16.50 -6.55 -10.73
N ILE A 39 15.25 -7.02 -10.59
CA ILE A 39 14.91 -8.46 -10.65
C ILE A 39 14.53 -8.95 -12.05
N GLY A 40 14.61 -8.09 -13.07
CA GLY A 40 14.50 -8.46 -14.48
C GLY A 40 13.22 -8.02 -15.19
N TYR A 41 12.41 -7.13 -14.61
CA TYR A 41 11.32 -6.49 -15.37
C TYR A 41 11.89 -5.53 -16.43
N PRO A 42 11.16 -5.27 -17.54
CA PRO A 42 11.65 -4.44 -18.65
C PRO A 42 12.00 -3.01 -18.21
N GLU A 43 13.12 -2.45 -18.70
CA GLU A 43 13.59 -1.10 -18.35
C GLU A 43 12.57 0.01 -18.69
N GLU A 44 11.66 -0.25 -19.62
CA GLU A 44 10.58 0.64 -20.01
C GLU A 44 9.68 1.04 -18.84
N ILE A 45 9.56 0.21 -17.80
CA ILE A 45 8.73 0.52 -16.62
C ILE A 45 9.30 1.69 -15.80
N ARG A 46 10.57 2.05 -15.99
CA ARG A 46 11.21 3.22 -15.38
C ARG A 46 10.48 4.53 -15.66
N LYS A 47 9.72 4.59 -16.77
CA LYS A 47 8.94 5.76 -17.15
C LYS A 47 7.65 5.93 -16.33
N PHE A 48 7.24 4.91 -15.56
CA PHE A 48 6.04 5.01 -14.73
C PHE A 48 6.20 6.14 -13.72
N LYS A 49 5.08 6.82 -13.46
CA LYS A 49 5.01 7.94 -12.52
C LYS A 49 3.80 7.76 -11.64
N TYR A 50 4.00 7.87 -10.34
CA TYR A 50 2.90 7.77 -9.40
C TYR A 50 1.91 8.94 -9.61
N ASP A 51 0.63 8.60 -9.75
CA ASP A 51 -0.49 9.52 -9.82
C ASP A 51 -1.32 9.32 -8.53
N PRO A 52 -1.32 10.31 -7.62
CA PRO A 52 -2.03 10.20 -6.35
C PRO A 52 -3.56 10.23 -6.50
N ILE A 53 -4.10 10.60 -7.66
CA ILE A 53 -5.54 10.68 -7.89
C ILE A 53 -6.12 9.30 -8.20
N PHE A 54 -5.31 8.39 -8.73
CA PHE A 54 -5.76 7.10 -9.22
C PHE A 54 -6.10 6.07 -8.11
N PRO A 55 -5.18 5.72 -7.19
CA PRO A 55 -5.42 4.60 -6.29
C PRO A 55 -6.42 4.96 -5.19
N VAL A 56 -7.38 4.07 -4.97
CA VAL A 56 -8.34 4.15 -3.86
C VAL A 56 -8.07 3.02 -2.89
N ARG A 57 -8.03 3.32 -1.59
CA ARG A 57 -7.86 2.31 -0.55
C ARG A 57 -9.03 1.33 -0.52
N GLY A 58 -8.75 0.06 -0.25
CA GLY A 58 -9.74 -0.99 -0.05
C GLY A 58 -10.15 -1.71 -1.34
N LEU A 59 -9.43 -1.48 -2.45
CA LEU A 59 -9.61 -2.28 -3.66
C LEU A 59 -9.18 -3.72 -3.43
N TRP A 60 -9.87 -4.63 -4.10
CA TRP A 60 -9.53 -6.04 -4.17
C TRP A 60 -8.74 -6.29 -5.44
N PHE A 61 -7.63 -7.00 -5.33
CA PHE A 61 -6.90 -7.51 -6.49
C PHE A 61 -7.25 -9.00 -6.69
N ASP A 62 -7.83 -9.35 -7.83
CA ASP A 62 -8.11 -10.74 -8.22
C ASP A 62 -6.90 -11.36 -8.92
N TYR A 63 -6.23 -12.30 -8.23
CA TYR A 63 -5.05 -12.99 -8.76
C TYR A 63 -5.33 -13.77 -10.05
N SER A 64 -6.56 -14.20 -10.27
CA SER A 64 -6.92 -15.02 -11.41
C SER A 64 -6.92 -14.23 -12.71
N TYR A 65 -7.44 -13.00 -12.69
CA TYR A 65 -7.71 -12.22 -13.91
C TYR A 65 -7.05 -10.85 -13.90
N GLY A 66 -6.23 -10.52 -12.90
CA GLY A 66 -5.50 -9.25 -12.85
C GLY A 66 -6.40 -8.03 -12.74
N ASN A 67 -7.57 -8.16 -12.10
CA ASN A 67 -8.52 -7.06 -11.99
C ASN A 67 -8.45 -6.39 -10.63
N LEU A 68 -8.50 -5.06 -10.64
CA LEU A 68 -8.78 -4.23 -9.47
C LEU A 68 -10.29 -4.04 -9.36
N LEU A 69 -10.84 -4.48 -8.23
CA LEU A 69 -12.28 -4.50 -7.98
C LEU A 69 -12.62 -3.66 -6.76
N LYS A 70 -13.58 -2.76 -6.91
CA LYS A 70 -14.26 -2.12 -5.79
C LYS A 70 -15.48 -2.94 -5.45
N VAL A 71 -15.56 -3.45 -4.23
CA VAL A 71 -16.66 -4.30 -3.77
C VAL A 71 -17.38 -3.70 -2.58
N ASP A 72 -18.64 -4.09 -2.38
CA ASP A 72 -19.40 -3.76 -1.17
C ASP A 72 -19.14 -4.76 -0.02
N GLY A 73 -19.80 -4.54 1.12
CA GLY A 73 -19.67 -5.40 2.31
C GLY A 73 -20.21 -6.83 2.15
N PHE A 74 -20.91 -7.11 1.06
CA PHE A 74 -21.44 -8.44 0.74
C PHE A 74 -20.62 -9.17 -0.33
N GLY A 75 -19.63 -8.50 -0.96
CA GLY A 75 -18.82 -9.06 -2.05
C GLY A 75 -19.38 -8.79 -3.45
N ASN A 76 -20.36 -7.90 -3.58
CA ASN A 76 -20.84 -7.48 -4.90
C ASN A 76 -19.85 -6.47 -5.50
N ILE A 77 -19.53 -6.65 -6.78
CA ILE A 77 -18.60 -5.82 -7.54
C ILE A 77 -19.34 -4.55 -7.97
N LEU A 78 -18.86 -3.41 -7.46
CA LEU A 78 -19.36 -2.07 -7.79
C LEU A 78 -18.66 -1.50 -9.03
N VAL A 79 -17.34 -1.67 -9.10
CA VAL A 79 -16.49 -1.20 -10.20
C VAL A 79 -15.39 -2.24 -10.41
N GLY A 80 -15.05 -2.51 -11.67
CA GLY A 80 -13.91 -3.34 -12.05
C GLY A 80 -13.01 -2.60 -13.03
N MET A 81 -11.72 -2.87 -12.94
CA MET A 81 -10.70 -2.28 -13.80
C MET A 81 -9.61 -3.30 -14.10
N HIS A 82 -9.15 -3.33 -15.34
CA HIS A 82 -8.03 -4.15 -15.81
C HIS A 82 -6.97 -3.22 -16.39
N GLY A 83 -5.79 -3.16 -15.76
CA GLY A 83 -4.84 -2.08 -16.01
C GLY A 83 -5.48 -0.71 -15.73
N PHE A 84 -5.52 0.18 -16.72
CA PHE A 84 -6.26 1.45 -16.66
C PHE A 84 -7.64 1.42 -17.33
N LYS A 85 -8.06 0.27 -17.87
CA LYS A 85 -9.35 0.11 -18.53
C LYS A 85 -10.44 -0.22 -17.53
N PHE A 86 -11.43 0.66 -17.40
CA PHE A 86 -12.67 0.34 -16.69
C PHE A 86 -13.45 -0.76 -17.41
N LEU A 87 -13.82 -1.80 -16.67
CA LEU A 87 -14.64 -2.91 -17.18
C LEU A 87 -16.11 -2.48 -17.25
N LYS A 88 -16.74 -2.76 -18.38
CA LYS A 88 -18.19 -2.61 -18.55
C LYS A 88 -18.91 -3.67 -17.73
N ALA A 89 -20.18 -3.39 -17.39
CA ALA A 89 -21.02 -4.32 -16.66
C ALA A 89 -21.10 -5.72 -17.29
N ALA A 90 -21.15 -5.80 -18.63
CA ALA A 90 -21.15 -7.07 -19.36
C ALA A 90 -19.82 -7.83 -19.24
N GLU A 91 -18.68 -7.13 -19.28
CA GLU A 91 -17.35 -7.74 -19.09
C GLU A 91 -17.20 -8.26 -17.65
N ILE A 92 -17.71 -7.51 -16.67
CA ILE A 92 -17.76 -7.95 -15.27
C ILE A 92 -18.63 -9.20 -15.13
N GLU A 93 -19.82 -9.25 -15.73
CA GLU A 93 -20.70 -10.43 -15.64
C GLU A 93 -20.12 -11.68 -16.32
N GLU A 94 -19.35 -11.49 -17.40
CA GLU A 94 -18.66 -12.59 -18.09
C GLU A 94 -17.59 -13.23 -17.20
N ILE A 95 -16.80 -12.40 -16.50
CA ILE A 95 -15.70 -12.86 -15.64
C ILE A 95 -16.21 -13.28 -14.24
N TYR A 96 -17.21 -12.58 -13.73
CA TYR A 96 -17.77 -12.70 -12.39
C TYR A 96 -19.29 -12.91 -12.48
N PRO A 97 -19.75 -14.16 -12.58
CA PRO A 97 -21.18 -14.46 -12.59
C PRO A 97 -21.89 -13.85 -11.37
N ASN A 98 -23.06 -13.24 -11.60
CA ASN A 98 -23.82 -12.46 -10.61
C ASN A 98 -23.13 -11.20 -10.08
N ARG A 99 -22.05 -10.73 -10.74
CA ARG A 99 -21.21 -9.60 -10.29
C ARG A 99 -20.74 -9.78 -8.84
N TYR A 100 -20.44 -11.02 -8.47
CA TYR A 100 -20.10 -11.39 -7.11
C TYR A 100 -18.73 -12.05 -7.09
N LEU A 101 -17.92 -11.71 -6.08
CA LEU A 101 -16.67 -12.40 -5.80
C LEU A 101 -16.61 -12.72 -4.31
N GLN A 102 -16.44 -14.01 -4.00
CA GLN A 102 -16.23 -14.44 -2.62
C GLN A 102 -14.82 -14.04 -2.17
N LEU A 103 -14.73 -13.40 -1.00
CA LEU A 103 -13.44 -13.14 -0.37
C LEU A 103 -12.77 -14.46 -0.01
N SER A 104 -11.63 -14.73 -0.64
CA SER A 104 -10.80 -15.90 -0.38
C SER A 104 -9.33 -15.53 -0.54
N GLU A 105 -8.51 -15.81 0.46
CA GLU A 105 -7.06 -15.52 0.43
C GLU A 105 -6.34 -16.21 -0.73
N SER A 106 -6.89 -17.30 -1.26
CA SER A 106 -6.32 -18.01 -2.42
C SER A 106 -6.50 -17.27 -3.75
N ARG A 107 -7.45 -16.32 -3.82
CA ARG A 107 -7.88 -15.63 -5.04
C ARG A 107 -7.78 -14.11 -4.95
N VAL A 108 -7.96 -13.53 -3.77
CA VAL A 108 -8.09 -12.09 -3.59
C VAL A 108 -7.07 -11.57 -2.59
N PHE A 109 -6.41 -10.47 -2.94
CA PHE A 109 -5.74 -9.59 -1.98
C PHE A 109 -6.57 -8.34 -1.71
N VAL A 110 -6.67 -7.90 -0.45
CA VAL A 110 -7.36 -6.65 -0.09
C VAL A 110 -6.34 -5.56 0.22
N LEU A 111 -6.27 -4.52 -0.62
CA LEU A 111 -5.32 -3.39 -0.54
C LEU A 111 -5.83 -2.36 0.50
N ASN A 112 -5.79 -2.71 1.78
CA ASN A 112 -6.51 -1.99 2.85
C ASN A 112 -5.69 -0.93 3.60
N THR A 113 -4.36 -0.90 3.48
CA THR A 113 -3.52 0.10 4.17
C THR A 113 -3.14 1.24 3.24
N LEU A 114 -2.71 2.39 3.78
CA LEU A 114 -2.17 3.49 2.98
C LEU A 114 -0.85 3.09 2.28
N PHE A 115 -0.09 2.15 2.85
CA PHE A 115 1.10 1.58 2.20
C PHE A 115 0.78 0.77 0.95
N ASN A 116 -0.48 0.36 0.75
CA ASN A 116 -0.89 -0.32 -0.47
C ASN A 116 -1.25 0.64 -1.62
N LEU A 117 -1.26 1.97 -1.41
CA LEU A 117 -1.59 2.92 -2.48
C LEU A 117 -0.57 2.90 -3.64
N PRO A 118 0.76 2.89 -3.39
CA PRO A 118 1.76 2.71 -4.45
C PRO A 118 1.59 1.37 -5.18
N GLU A 119 1.40 0.28 -4.43
CA GLU A 119 1.21 -1.07 -4.98
C GLU A 119 -0.02 -1.15 -5.89
N THR A 120 -1.15 -0.58 -5.44
CA THR A 120 -2.40 -0.53 -6.21
C THR A 120 -2.17 0.11 -7.58
N HIS A 121 -1.45 1.23 -7.61
CA HIS A 121 -1.17 1.93 -8.85
C HIS A 121 -0.14 1.18 -9.71
N LEU A 122 0.89 0.62 -9.09
CA LEU A 122 1.93 -0.14 -9.78
C LEU A 122 1.37 -1.38 -10.46
N LEU A 123 0.45 -2.10 -9.81
CA LEU A 123 -0.26 -3.23 -10.40
C LEU A 123 -1.05 -2.81 -11.66
N ALA A 124 -1.78 -1.69 -11.59
CA ALA A 124 -2.51 -1.17 -12.75
C ALA A 124 -1.55 -0.83 -13.91
N TYR A 125 -0.42 -0.18 -13.61
CA TYR A 125 0.61 0.12 -14.62
C TYR A 125 1.21 -1.14 -15.24
N LEU A 126 1.55 -2.14 -14.44
CA LEU A 126 2.16 -3.38 -14.93
C LEU A 126 1.19 -4.15 -15.83
N ILE A 127 -0.06 -4.30 -15.40
CA ILE A 127 -1.10 -4.97 -16.20
C ILE A 127 -1.31 -4.23 -17.52
N ASP A 128 -1.53 -2.91 -17.46
CA ASP A 128 -1.72 -2.10 -18.67
C ASP A 128 -0.50 -2.15 -19.60
N PHE A 129 0.71 -2.10 -19.05
CA PHE A 129 1.93 -2.19 -19.82
C PHE A 129 2.03 -3.53 -20.54
N PHE A 130 1.92 -4.66 -19.83
CA PHE A 130 2.10 -5.96 -20.45
C PHE A 130 0.98 -6.30 -21.44
N ASP A 131 -0.28 -5.96 -21.14
CA ASP A 131 -1.39 -6.23 -22.05
C ASP A 131 -1.28 -5.48 -23.37
N ASN A 132 -0.65 -4.30 -23.36
CA ASN A 132 -0.48 -3.45 -24.54
C ASN A 132 0.92 -3.56 -25.18
N HIS A 133 1.82 -4.37 -24.59
CA HIS A 133 3.19 -4.49 -25.10
C HIS A 133 3.24 -5.49 -26.26
N PRO A 134 3.84 -5.15 -27.41
CA PRO A 134 3.79 -5.96 -28.63
C PRO A 134 4.47 -7.34 -28.51
N GLU A 135 5.35 -7.51 -27.52
CA GLU A 135 6.07 -8.77 -27.29
C GLU A 135 5.32 -9.76 -26.39
N TYR A 136 4.19 -9.33 -25.80
CA TYR A 136 3.40 -10.16 -24.90
C TYR A 136 2.02 -10.41 -25.51
N THR A 137 1.52 -11.63 -25.34
CA THR A 137 0.19 -12.02 -25.82
C THR A 137 -0.63 -12.56 -24.64
N PRO A 138 -1.86 -12.08 -24.41
CA PRO A 138 -2.73 -12.63 -23.39
C PRO A 138 -2.99 -14.13 -23.60
N LEU A 139 -3.08 -14.89 -22.51
CA LEU A 139 -3.44 -16.31 -22.54
C LEU A 139 -4.91 -16.50 -22.91
N GLU A 140 -5.25 -17.65 -23.53
CA GLU A 140 -6.63 -17.98 -23.92
C GLU A 140 -7.59 -18.02 -22.73
N ASP A 141 -7.11 -18.43 -21.55
CA ASP A 141 -7.87 -18.48 -20.30
C ASP A 141 -7.92 -17.14 -19.56
N LYS A 142 -7.29 -16.09 -20.11
CA LYS A 142 -7.21 -14.73 -19.56
C LYS A 142 -6.54 -14.66 -18.17
N THR A 143 -5.69 -15.62 -17.81
CA THR A 143 -5.03 -15.66 -16.48
C THR A 143 -3.65 -15.01 -16.42
N GLY A 144 -3.20 -14.46 -17.55
CA GLY A 144 -1.90 -13.80 -17.67
C GLY A 144 -1.48 -13.64 -19.11
N LEU A 145 -0.18 -13.57 -19.32
CA LEU A 145 0.45 -13.30 -20.61
C LEU A 145 1.56 -14.30 -20.93
N ARG A 146 1.91 -14.37 -22.21
CA ARG A 146 3.08 -15.08 -22.73
C ARG A 146 3.99 -14.12 -23.48
N GLY A 147 5.27 -14.08 -23.12
CA GLY A 147 6.33 -13.37 -23.84
C GLY A 147 7.44 -14.35 -24.23
N GLY A 148 7.53 -14.69 -25.52
CA GLY A 148 8.40 -15.78 -25.99
C GLY A 148 8.09 -17.11 -25.29
N ASP A 149 9.09 -17.68 -24.61
CA ASP A 149 8.97 -18.93 -23.85
C ASP A 149 8.53 -18.72 -22.38
N VAL A 150 8.36 -17.47 -21.95
CA VAL A 150 8.01 -17.13 -20.56
C VAL A 150 6.49 -16.96 -20.43
N LEU A 151 5.92 -17.63 -19.43
CA LEU A 151 4.52 -17.45 -19.04
C LEU A 151 4.47 -16.63 -17.75
N MET A 152 3.71 -15.54 -17.77
CA MET A 152 3.53 -14.62 -16.65
C MET A 152 2.07 -14.57 -16.26
N SER A 153 1.71 -15.22 -15.15
CA SER A 153 0.36 -15.09 -14.58
C SER A 153 0.16 -13.73 -13.92
N TYR A 154 -1.07 -13.20 -13.89
CA TYR A 154 -1.34 -11.99 -13.10
C TYR A 154 -1.06 -12.19 -11.60
N LYS A 155 -1.21 -13.44 -11.12
CA LYS A 155 -0.82 -13.85 -9.77
C LYS A 155 0.68 -13.69 -9.52
N SER A 156 1.54 -14.08 -10.45
CA SER A 156 3.00 -13.93 -10.30
C SER A 156 3.41 -12.46 -10.37
N ILE A 157 2.81 -11.67 -11.27
CA ILE A 157 3.04 -10.21 -11.33
C ILE A 157 2.69 -9.57 -9.98
N PHE A 158 1.58 -9.97 -9.37
CA PHE A 158 1.21 -9.49 -8.04
C PHE A 158 2.25 -9.83 -6.98
N TYR A 159 2.74 -11.07 -6.93
CA TYR A 159 3.73 -11.46 -5.92
C TYR A 159 5.07 -10.77 -6.12
N ASP A 160 5.50 -10.53 -7.35
CA ASP A 160 6.71 -9.76 -7.62
C ASP A 160 6.54 -8.31 -7.16
N CYS A 161 5.40 -7.70 -7.47
CA CYS A 161 5.05 -6.35 -7.02
C CYS A 161 5.02 -6.25 -5.48
N ARG A 162 4.34 -7.19 -4.81
CA ARG A 162 4.32 -7.26 -3.35
C ARG A 162 5.73 -7.41 -2.78
N SER A 163 6.51 -8.34 -3.32
CA SER A 163 7.88 -8.60 -2.87
C SER A 163 8.77 -7.38 -3.05
N ALA A 164 8.58 -6.61 -4.13
CA ALA A 164 9.28 -5.36 -4.35
C ALA A 164 8.92 -4.31 -3.30
N LEU A 165 7.64 -4.15 -2.96
CA LEU A 165 7.19 -3.20 -1.92
C LEU A 165 7.65 -3.63 -0.52
N ASP A 166 7.60 -4.92 -0.21
CA ASP A 166 8.11 -5.45 1.05
C ASP A 166 9.62 -5.18 1.17
N TRP A 167 10.39 -5.40 0.09
CA TRP A 167 11.80 -5.05 0.03
C TRP A 167 12.04 -3.55 0.25
N VAL A 168 11.22 -2.68 -0.33
CA VAL A 168 11.29 -1.23 -0.11
C VAL A 168 11.15 -0.89 1.38
N HIS A 169 10.21 -1.52 2.10
CA HIS A 169 9.99 -1.23 3.51
C HIS A 169 10.99 -1.88 4.48
N LEU A 170 11.56 -3.02 4.11
CA LEU A 170 12.37 -3.85 5.01
C LEU A 170 13.87 -3.73 4.75
N GLU A 171 14.28 -3.61 3.50
CA GLU A 171 15.69 -3.76 3.08
C GLU A 171 16.25 -2.56 2.33
N SER A 172 15.40 -1.71 1.73
CA SER A 172 15.88 -0.52 1.03
C SER A 172 16.30 0.61 1.98
N ASN A 173 16.93 1.64 1.41
CA ASN A 173 17.27 2.86 2.13
C ASN A 173 16.07 3.83 2.29
N MET A 174 14.82 3.42 2.06
CA MET A 174 13.63 4.28 2.21
C MET A 174 13.58 4.93 3.60
N LYS A 175 13.84 4.16 4.66
CA LYS A 175 13.84 4.68 6.04
C LYS A 175 14.91 5.75 6.25
N GLU A 176 16.11 5.55 5.70
CA GLU A 176 17.20 6.51 5.78
C GLU A 176 16.83 7.82 5.06
N ILE A 177 16.29 7.73 3.84
CA ILE A 177 15.80 8.88 3.06
C ILE A 177 14.74 9.67 3.84
N ILE A 178 13.83 8.98 4.53
CA ILE A 178 12.80 9.61 5.36
C ILE A 178 13.43 10.35 6.54
N LEU A 179 14.37 9.73 7.24
CA LEU A 179 15.04 10.31 8.41
C LEU A 179 15.90 11.52 8.03
N GLU A 180 16.56 11.49 6.87
CA GLU A 180 17.36 12.61 6.35
C GLU A 180 16.50 13.81 5.93
N ASN A 181 15.20 13.62 5.68
CA ASN A 181 14.29 14.67 5.22
C ASN A 181 12.88 14.54 5.84
N MET A 182 12.84 14.47 7.18
CA MET A 182 11.59 14.25 7.92
C MET A 182 10.53 15.33 7.64
N GLU A 183 10.94 16.59 7.45
CA GLU A 183 10.01 17.67 7.11
C GLU A 183 9.26 17.43 5.80
N LYS A 184 9.85 16.70 4.84
CA LYS A 184 9.17 16.36 3.59
C LYS A 184 8.21 15.18 3.75
N TYR A 185 8.52 14.21 4.59
CA TYR A 185 7.79 12.93 4.61
C TYR A 185 6.88 12.73 5.83
N VAL A 186 7.09 13.45 6.92
CA VAL A 186 6.36 13.26 8.19
C VAL A 186 5.59 14.54 8.53
N MET A 187 4.32 14.38 8.88
CA MET A 187 3.48 15.46 9.37
C MET A 187 3.78 15.70 10.86
N PRO A 188 4.23 16.91 11.26
CA PRO A 188 4.39 17.22 12.68
C PRO A 188 3.02 17.35 13.36
N ASP A 189 2.90 16.86 14.60
CA ASP A 189 1.70 17.04 15.43
C ASP A 189 2.05 17.44 16.86
N ASP A 190 2.10 18.75 17.11
CA ASP A 190 2.40 19.33 18.43
C ASP A 190 1.37 18.96 19.51
N ARG A 191 0.20 18.42 19.13
CA ARG A 191 -0.84 18.01 20.07
C ARG A 191 -0.54 16.65 20.70
N ALA A 192 0.23 15.79 20.01
CA ALA A 192 0.57 14.45 20.49
C ALA A 192 1.33 14.48 21.83
N PRO A 193 2.46 15.22 21.95
CA PRO A 193 3.03 15.68 23.21
C PRO A 193 2.06 15.98 24.35
N LEU A 194 1.15 16.92 24.10
CA LEU A 194 0.25 17.48 25.10
C LEU A 194 -0.75 16.42 25.57
N LEU A 195 -1.30 15.66 24.63
CA LEU A 195 -2.23 14.58 24.91
C LEU A 195 -1.58 13.49 25.78
N LEU A 196 -0.37 13.06 25.43
CA LEU A 196 0.35 12.04 26.20
C LEU A 196 0.68 12.51 27.61
N ARG A 197 1.06 13.78 27.78
CA ARG A 197 1.26 14.39 29.11
C ARG A 197 -0.03 14.40 29.92
N GLN A 198 -1.13 14.88 29.35
CA GLN A 198 -2.44 14.93 30.02
C GLN A 198 -2.94 13.54 30.45
N LEU A 199 -2.70 12.52 29.63
CA LEU A 199 -3.02 11.13 29.99
C LEU A 199 -2.22 10.66 31.20
N ARG A 200 -0.92 10.92 31.24
CA ARG A 200 -0.06 10.57 32.38
C ARG A 200 -0.45 11.32 33.65
N GLU A 201 -0.71 12.63 33.55
CA GLU A 201 -1.16 13.47 34.67
C GLU A 201 -2.52 13.01 35.24
N ALA A 202 -3.39 12.48 34.38
CA ALA A 202 -4.67 11.87 34.78
C ALA A 202 -4.53 10.45 35.37
N GLY A 203 -3.31 9.97 35.60
CA GLY A 203 -3.04 8.64 36.17
C GLY A 203 -3.24 7.48 35.19
N ARG A 204 -3.26 7.75 33.87
CA ARG A 204 -3.36 6.70 32.84
C ARG A 204 -1.97 6.18 32.46
N GLN A 205 -1.88 4.88 32.22
CA GLN A 205 -0.66 4.26 31.69
C GLN A 205 -0.62 4.41 30.17
N THR A 206 0.56 4.73 29.63
CA THR A 206 0.79 4.85 28.17
C THR A 206 1.87 3.87 27.76
N PHE A 207 1.67 3.12 26.67
CA PHE A 207 2.71 2.28 26.07
C PHE A 207 2.76 2.46 24.55
N LEU A 208 3.91 2.11 23.98
CA LEU A 208 4.16 2.09 22.55
C LEU A 208 4.32 0.62 22.14
N LEU A 209 3.48 0.15 21.23
CA LEU A 209 3.59 -1.20 20.66
C LEU A 209 3.60 -1.02 19.15
N THR A 210 4.75 -1.22 18.51
CA THR A 210 5.00 -0.92 17.10
C THR A 210 5.51 -2.11 16.29
N ASN A 211 5.12 -2.17 15.01
CA ASN A 211 5.65 -3.12 14.03
C ASN A 211 6.98 -2.62 13.43
N SER A 212 7.33 -1.34 13.62
CA SER A 212 8.61 -0.78 13.20
C SER A 212 9.74 -1.27 14.09
N ASP A 213 10.95 -1.34 13.55
CA ASP A 213 12.16 -1.64 14.32
C ASP A 213 12.50 -0.50 15.29
N TYR A 214 13.30 -0.82 16.30
CA TYR A 214 13.69 0.14 17.34
C TYR A 214 14.43 1.34 16.78
N GLY A 215 15.39 1.14 15.85
CA GLY A 215 16.21 2.23 15.31
C GLY A 215 15.40 3.28 14.59
N TYR A 216 14.45 2.85 13.75
CA TYR A 216 13.51 3.76 13.08
C TYR A 216 12.56 4.44 14.07
N THR A 217 12.08 3.69 15.07
CA THR A 217 11.13 4.18 16.08
C THR A 217 11.76 5.24 16.98
N ASP A 218 13.03 5.05 17.36
CA ASP A 218 13.76 5.92 18.29
C ASP A 218 13.91 7.33 17.72
N VAL A 219 14.42 7.43 16.49
CA VAL A 219 14.66 8.72 15.81
C VAL A 219 13.36 9.46 15.53
N ILE A 220 12.32 8.79 15.02
CA ILE A 220 11.09 9.50 14.65
C ILE A 220 10.26 9.92 15.87
N ASN A 221 10.05 9.01 16.82
CA ASN A 221 9.15 9.33 17.93
C ASN A 221 9.81 10.26 18.95
N PHE A 222 11.06 10.03 19.33
CA PHE A 222 11.65 10.80 20.44
C PHE A 222 12.21 12.15 20.01
N ASP A 223 12.84 12.26 18.84
CA ASP A 223 13.45 13.52 18.42
C ASP A 223 12.48 14.42 17.65
N PHE A 224 11.65 13.85 16.77
CA PHE A 224 10.84 14.64 15.84
C PHE A 224 9.39 14.86 16.30
N ILE A 225 8.68 13.81 16.74
CA ILE A 225 7.23 13.93 17.05
C ILE A 225 6.97 14.35 18.49
N LEU A 226 7.69 13.77 19.45
CA LEU A 226 7.50 14.11 20.86
C LEU A 226 8.35 15.31 21.28
N GLY A 227 9.38 15.67 20.51
CA GLY A 227 10.44 16.55 21.00
C GLY A 227 11.07 15.99 22.28
N THR A 228 12.00 16.71 22.89
CA THR A 228 12.68 16.36 24.16
C THR A 228 11.74 16.42 25.39
N LEU A 229 10.57 15.79 25.31
CA LEU A 229 9.54 15.74 26.36
C LEU A 229 9.78 14.65 27.41
N LEU A 230 10.92 13.98 27.36
CA LEU A 230 11.36 13.12 28.46
C LEU A 230 12.59 13.74 29.13
N PRO A 231 12.44 14.73 30.02
CA PRO A 231 13.35 14.82 31.13
C PRO A 231 13.16 13.57 32.01
N ASN A 232 14.28 12.99 32.46
CA ASN A 232 14.35 11.88 33.42
C ASN A 232 13.49 12.12 34.66
#